data_AF-A0A1B7UGZ5-F1
#
_entry.id   AF-A0A1B7UGZ5-F1
#
_cell.length_a   1.000
_cell.length_b   1.000
_cell.length_c   1.000
_cell.angle_alpha   90.00
_cell.angle_beta   90.00
_cell.angle_gamma   90.00
#
_symmetry.space_group_name_H-M   'P 1'
#
loop_
_entity.id
_entity.type
_entity.pdbx_description
1 polymer ?
#
loop_
_entity_poly.entity_id
_entity_poly.type
_entity_poly.pdbx_seq_one_letter_code
_entity_poly.pdbx_strand_id
1 'polypeptide(L)'
;MLVDKKPAAIADQLFEQLVHWTFLTETYREQLMVRAIRAQLKTEKLTHFTQQPLIGRFEEITLPLVAKTNDTFVIRPLAFQQQNATKMMDHAQTWLGRFARLAQNDVLKTQNILLPLQGPTNTNPKLTGAFFEVSREFEQLGFYTIPHHDTKAISTFAKQALVADGFALQH
;
A
#
# COMPACT_ATOMS: atom_id res chain seq x y z
N MET A 1 3.10 31.23 34.03
CA MET A 1 1.81 31.00 34.71
C MET A 1 1.19 29.78 34.03
N LEU A 2 1.37 28.61 34.63
CA LEU A 2 0.76 27.35 34.21
C LEU A 2 -0.38 27.05 35.19
N VAL A 3 -1.34 26.26 34.72
CA VAL A 3 -2.49 25.69 35.43
C VAL A 3 -3.77 26.53 35.32
N ASP A 4 -4.52 26.28 34.24
CA ASP A 4 -5.99 26.40 34.24
C ASP A 4 -6.63 25.64 33.06
N LYS A 5 -6.28 24.36 32.91
CA LYS A 5 -7.09 23.42 32.12
C LYS A 5 -7.30 22.16 32.96
N LYS A 6 -8.56 21.76 33.13
CA LYS A 6 -8.96 20.58 33.92
C LYS A 6 -8.09 19.37 33.52
N PRO A 7 -7.50 18.63 34.48
CA PRO A 7 -6.52 17.58 34.20
C PRO A 7 -7.03 16.49 33.26
N ALA A 8 -8.34 16.21 33.25
CA ALA A 8 -8.97 15.29 32.31
C ALA A 8 -8.87 15.74 30.84
N ALA A 9 -9.07 17.03 30.56
CA ALA A 9 -9.01 17.54 29.18
C ALA A 9 -7.58 17.57 28.62
N ILE A 10 -6.58 17.74 29.50
CA ILE A 10 -5.16 17.61 29.12
C ILE A 10 -4.80 16.14 28.89
N ALA A 11 -5.32 15.23 29.71
CA ALA A 11 -5.11 13.79 29.55
C ALA A 11 -5.74 13.27 28.25
N ASP A 12 -6.96 13.68 27.91
CA ASP A 12 -7.62 13.32 26.67
C ASP A 12 -6.87 13.89 25.46
N GLN A 13 -6.42 15.15 25.53
CA GLN A 13 -5.63 15.75 24.45
C GLN A 13 -4.27 15.06 24.26
N LEU A 14 -3.59 14.69 25.34
CA LEU A 14 -2.34 13.93 25.28
C LEU A 14 -2.58 12.50 24.79
N PHE A 15 -3.68 11.87 25.20
CA PHE A 15 -4.10 10.55 24.74
C PHE A 15 -4.38 10.56 23.23
N GLU A 16 -5.19 11.52 22.76
CA GLU A 16 -5.46 11.73 21.34
C GLU A 16 -4.17 12.01 20.55
N GLN A 17 -3.25 12.82 21.06
CA GLN A 17 -1.97 13.08 20.39
C GLN A 17 -1.05 11.85 20.34
N LEU A 18 -0.98 11.05 21.41
CA LEU A 18 -0.17 9.84 21.50
C LEU A 18 -0.75 8.69 20.65
N VAL A 19 -2.07 8.56 20.63
CA VAL A 19 -2.81 7.60 19.79
C VAL A 19 -2.65 7.99 18.32
N HIS A 20 -2.79 9.27 17.95
CA HIS A 20 -2.58 9.73 16.58
C HIS A 20 -1.12 9.60 16.12
N TRP A 21 -0.12 9.83 16.97
CA TRP A 21 1.29 9.66 16.61
C TRP A 21 1.62 8.24 16.15
N THR A 22 0.97 7.22 16.71
CA THR A 22 1.24 5.84 16.30
C THR A 22 0.63 5.50 14.93
N PHE A 23 -0.56 6.03 14.59
CA PHE A 23 -1.17 5.88 13.26
C PHE A 23 -0.51 6.74 12.17
N LEU A 24 0.05 7.89 12.56
CA LEU A 24 0.81 8.75 11.65
C LEU A 24 2.04 8.03 11.11
N THR A 25 2.71 7.17 11.87
CA THR A 25 3.96 6.55 11.41
C THR A 25 3.79 5.65 10.19
N GLU A 26 2.82 4.74 10.19
CA GLU A 26 2.61 3.79 9.09
C GLU A 26 2.10 4.50 7.83
N THR A 27 1.02 5.27 7.96
CA THR A 27 0.46 6.04 6.85
C THR A 27 1.51 6.97 6.24
N TYR A 28 2.32 7.61 7.09
CA TYR A 28 3.44 8.43 6.63
C TYR A 28 4.52 7.60 5.92
N ARG A 29 4.88 6.41 6.44
CA ARG A 29 5.84 5.51 5.80
C ARG A 29 5.37 5.07 4.42
N GLU A 30 4.10 4.71 4.29
CA GLU A 30 3.53 4.36 2.99
C GLU A 30 3.52 5.57 2.03
N GLN A 31 3.23 6.78 2.51
CA GLN A 31 3.35 8.00 1.71
C GLN A 31 4.80 8.25 1.25
N LEU A 32 5.79 8.01 2.10
CA LEU A 32 7.20 8.09 1.72
C LEU A 32 7.57 7.05 0.66
N MET A 33 7.10 5.81 0.80
CA MET A 33 7.28 4.76 -0.21
C MET A 33 6.66 5.17 -1.55
N VAL A 34 5.42 5.68 -1.54
CA VAL A 34 4.75 6.20 -2.75
C VAL A 34 5.56 7.32 -3.40
N ARG A 35 6.09 8.26 -2.61
CA ARG A 35 6.91 9.36 -3.12
C ARG A 35 8.21 8.86 -3.76
N ALA A 36 8.89 7.91 -3.12
CA ALA A 36 10.12 7.33 -3.63
C ALA A 36 9.88 6.59 -4.96
N ILE A 37 8.84 5.75 -5.01
CA ILE A 37 8.45 5.02 -6.21
C ILE A 37 8.06 5.98 -7.33
N ARG A 38 7.25 7.01 -7.04
CA ARG A 38 6.86 8.00 -8.05
C ARG A 38 8.07 8.75 -8.63
N ALA A 39 9.06 9.08 -7.79
CA ALA A 39 10.30 9.71 -8.26
C ALA A 39 11.10 8.77 -9.18
N GLN A 40 11.19 7.50 -8.83
CA GLN A 40 11.82 6.48 -9.66
C GLN A 40 11.12 6.33 -11.02
N LEU A 41 9.79 6.13 -11.01
CA LEU A 41 8.98 5.99 -12.22
C LEU A 41 9.11 7.21 -13.13
N LYS A 42 9.19 8.41 -12.55
CA LYS A 42 9.42 9.66 -13.31
C LYS A 42 10.77 9.66 -14.01
N THR A 43 11.84 9.23 -13.35
CA THR A 43 13.19 9.10 -13.95
C THR A 43 13.19 8.13 -15.13
N GLU A 44 12.36 7.09 -15.09
CA GLU A 44 12.20 6.10 -16.16
C GLU A 44 11.13 6.46 -17.20
N LYS A 45 10.58 7.67 -17.16
CA LYS A 45 9.50 8.16 -18.06
C LYS A 45 8.19 7.35 -17.97
N LEU A 46 7.94 6.68 -16.85
CA LEU A 46 6.72 5.92 -16.54
C LEU A 46 5.69 6.78 -15.78
N THR A 47 5.37 7.96 -16.32
CA THR A 47 4.58 8.99 -15.63
C THR A 47 3.06 8.73 -15.60
N HIS A 48 2.59 7.64 -16.20
CA HIS A 48 1.17 7.27 -16.27
C HIS A 48 0.63 6.69 -14.94
N PHE A 49 1.50 6.32 -14.00
CA PHE A 49 1.09 5.93 -12.65
C PHE A 49 0.74 7.16 -11.80
N THR A 50 -0.55 7.34 -11.53
CA THR A 50 -1.09 8.50 -10.78
C THR A 50 -2.03 8.05 -9.68
N GLN A 51 -2.34 8.92 -8.72
CA GLN A 51 -3.34 8.61 -7.71
C GLN A 51 -4.73 8.65 -8.36
N GLN A 52 -5.47 7.56 -8.29
CA GLN A 52 -6.81 7.47 -8.90
C GLN A 52 -7.76 6.61 -8.06
N PRO A 53 -9.07 6.92 -8.10
CA PRO A 53 -10.08 6.02 -7.58
C PRO A 53 -10.33 4.85 -8.53
N LEU A 54 -10.49 3.67 -7.93
CA LEU A 54 -11.11 2.50 -8.56
C LEU A 54 -12.49 2.30 -7.94
N ILE A 55 -13.50 2.31 -8.81
CA ILE A 55 -14.90 2.20 -8.44
C ILE A 55 -15.29 0.73 -8.50
N GLY A 56 -15.45 0.12 -7.33
CA GLY A 56 -16.03 -1.21 -7.18
C GLY A 56 -17.55 -1.18 -7.18
N ARG A 57 -18.17 -2.35 -6.99
CA ARG A 57 -19.63 -2.49 -6.92
C ARG A 57 -20.26 -1.76 -5.72
N PHE A 58 -19.58 -1.76 -4.57
CA PHE A 58 -20.12 -1.24 -3.30
C PHE A 58 -19.24 -0.18 -2.65
N GLU A 59 -18.00 -0.02 -3.12
CA GLU A 59 -17.03 0.90 -2.53
C GLU A 59 -16.16 1.54 -3.62
N GLU A 60 -15.68 2.73 -3.34
CA GLU A 60 -14.65 3.40 -4.13
C GLU A 60 -13.35 3.41 -3.32
N ILE A 61 -12.27 2.88 -3.91
CA ILE A 61 -10.96 2.81 -3.28
C ILE A 61 -9.99 3.69 -4.05
N THR A 62 -9.48 4.73 -3.40
CA THR A 62 -8.39 5.55 -3.96
C THR A 62 -7.04 4.86 -3.75
N LEU A 63 -6.33 4.61 -4.85
CA LEU A 63 -5.02 3.97 -4.86
C LEU A 63 -3.95 4.99 -5.30
N PRO A 64 -2.73 4.92 -4.72
CA PRO A 64 -1.74 5.99 -4.86
C PRO A 64 -1.00 6.01 -6.21
N LEU A 65 -0.90 4.85 -6.87
CA LEU A 65 -0.19 4.64 -8.12
C LEU A 65 -1.00 3.67 -8.97
N VAL A 66 -1.81 4.22 -9.86
CA VAL A 66 -2.66 3.51 -10.79
C VAL A 66 -2.28 3.93 -12.21
N ALA A 67 -2.11 2.95 -13.08
CA ALA A 67 -1.99 3.14 -14.51
C ALA A 67 -3.24 2.55 -15.17
N LYS A 68 -4.00 3.40 -15.89
CA LYS A 68 -5.10 2.96 -16.74
C LYS A 68 -4.62 2.99 -18.18
N THR A 69 -4.15 1.85 -18.66
CA THR A 69 -3.77 1.63 -20.06
C THR A 69 -4.86 0.74 -20.69
N ASN A 70 -4.52 -0.19 -21.58
CA ASN A 70 -5.46 -1.24 -21.99
C ASN A 70 -5.96 -2.14 -20.83
N ASP A 71 -5.17 -2.23 -19.75
CA ASP A 71 -5.55 -2.87 -18.50
C ASP A 71 -5.31 -1.89 -17.33
N THR A 72 -5.92 -2.15 -16.17
CA THR A 72 -5.60 -1.39 -14.95
C THR A 72 -4.46 -2.06 -14.20
N PHE A 73 -3.38 -1.31 -13.94
CA PHE A 73 -2.25 -1.74 -13.12
C PHE A 73 -2.14 -0.87 -11.87
N VAL A 74 -1.79 -1.51 -10.75
CA VAL A 74 -1.71 -0.86 -9.44
C VAL A 74 -0.38 -1.20 -8.78
N ILE A 75 0.26 -0.17 -8.22
CA ILE A 75 1.37 -0.33 -7.27
C ILE A 75 0.87 0.19 -5.92
N ARG A 76 0.72 -0.70 -4.94
CA ARG A 76 0.29 -0.34 -3.59
C ARG A 76 1.36 -0.74 -2.57
N PRO A 77 2.24 0.19 -2.18
CA PRO A 77 3.22 -0.07 -1.13
C PRO A 77 2.52 -0.24 0.21
N LEU A 78 2.94 -1.22 1.00
CA LEU A 78 2.42 -1.50 2.35
C LEU A 78 3.56 -1.49 3.36
N ALA A 79 3.39 -0.72 4.44
CA ALA A 79 4.33 -0.67 5.54
C ALA A 79 3.78 -1.41 6.75
N PHE A 80 4.57 -2.33 7.32
CA PHE A 80 4.18 -3.12 8.48
C PHE A 80 4.96 -2.67 9.72
N GLN A 81 4.55 -1.54 10.29
CA GLN A 81 5.14 -0.95 11.51
C GLN A 81 4.18 -0.98 12.70
N GLN A 82 3.18 -1.86 12.66
CA GLN A 82 2.14 -1.91 13.68
C GLN A 82 2.70 -2.30 15.04
N GLN A 83 2.05 -1.81 16.10
CA GLN A 83 2.49 -1.99 17.49
C GLN A 83 2.50 -3.45 17.95
N ASN A 84 1.67 -4.30 17.35
CA ASN A 84 1.54 -5.72 17.68
C ASN A 84 1.14 -6.54 16.45
N ALA A 85 1.27 -7.86 16.56
CA ALA A 85 1.00 -8.80 15.47
C ALA A 85 -0.47 -8.75 15.01
N THR A 86 -1.43 -8.61 15.94
CA THR A 86 -2.86 -8.51 15.61
C THR A 86 -3.13 -7.33 14.68
N LYS A 87 -2.65 -6.13 15.04
CA LYS A 87 -2.81 -4.94 14.19
C LYS A 87 -2.14 -5.09 12.82
N MET A 88 -1.01 -5.80 12.75
CA MET A 88 -0.34 -6.11 11.48
C MET A 88 -1.21 -7.00 10.58
N MET A 89 -1.80 -8.05 11.17
CA MET A 89 -2.73 -8.95 10.48
C MET A 89 -3.98 -8.20 10.03
N ASP A 90 -4.57 -7.37 10.89
CA ASP A 90 -5.76 -6.57 10.56
C ASP A 90 -5.51 -5.61 9.39
N HIS A 91 -4.32 -4.99 9.34
CA HIS A 91 -3.92 -4.14 8.21
C HIS A 91 -3.83 -4.94 6.91
N ALA A 92 -3.18 -6.10 6.94
CA ALA A 92 -3.08 -6.99 5.79
C ALA A 92 -4.48 -7.42 5.30
N GLN A 93 -5.33 -7.89 6.21
CA GLN A 93 -6.69 -8.34 5.91
C GLN A 93 -7.56 -7.22 5.33
N THR A 94 -7.38 -5.99 5.82
CA THR A 94 -8.06 -4.82 5.25
C THR A 94 -7.73 -4.65 3.76
N TRP A 95 -6.46 -4.76 3.38
CA TRP A 95 -6.05 -4.65 1.98
C TRP A 95 -6.42 -5.88 1.14
N LEU A 96 -6.28 -7.09 1.69
CA LEU A 96 -6.73 -8.31 1.03
C LEU A 96 -8.22 -8.26 0.70
N GLY A 97 -9.06 -7.87 1.64
CA GLY A 97 -10.50 -7.73 1.42
C GLY A 97 -10.84 -6.70 0.33
N ARG A 98 -10.14 -5.57 0.30
CA ARG A 98 -10.29 -4.54 -0.74
C ARG A 98 -9.93 -5.07 -2.12
N PHE A 99 -8.76 -5.70 -2.25
CA PHE A 99 -8.33 -6.25 -3.53
C PHE A 99 -9.19 -7.42 -4.00
N ALA A 100 -9.62 -8.30 -3.10
CA ALA A 100 -10.53 -9.39 -3.42
C ALA A 100 -11.85 -8.85 -4.00
N ARG A 101 -12.42 -7.78 -3.43
CA ARG A 101 -13.65 -7.17 -3.95
C ARG A 101 -13.45 -6.47 -5.29
N LEU A 102 -12.30 -5.85 -5.54
CA LEU A 102 -11.98 -5.28 -6.86
C LEU A 102 -11.80 -6.38 -7.91
N ALA A 103 -11.16 -7.49 -7.55
CA ALA A 103 -10.97 -8.64 -8.43
C ALA A 103 -12.28 -9.36 -8.75
N GLN A 104 -13.14 -9.62 -7.75
CA GLN A 104 -14.44 -10.29 -7.91
C GLN A 104 -15.42 -9.52 -8.82
N ASN A 105 -15.22 -8.22 -9.00
CA ASN A 105 -16.05 -7.38 -9.87
C ASN A 105 -15.35 -7.02 -11.19
N ASP A 106 -14.28 -7.73 -11.56
CA ASP A 106 -13.49 -7.52 -12.78
C ASP A 106 -12.91 -6.10 -12.92
N VAL A 107 -12.79 -5.35 -11.82
CA VAL A 107 -12.25 -3.98 -11.81
C VAL A 107 -10.71 -4.00 -11.86
N LEU A 108 -10.10 -4.99 -11.22
CA LEU A 108 -8.64 -5.09 -11.11
C LEU A 108 -8.22 -6.57 -11.05
N LYS A 109 -7.43 -6.99 -12.03
CA LYS A 109 -6.88 -8.35 -12.08
C LYS A 109 -5.77 -8.51 -11.03
N THR A 110 -5.77 -9.59 -10.26
CA THR A 110 -4.79 -9.83 -9.18
C THR A 110 -3.34 -9.74 -9.67
N GLN A 111 -3.04 -10.27 -10.86
CA GLN A 111 -1.71 -10.23 -11.46
C GLN A 111 -1.24 -8.81 -11.84
N ASN A 112 -2.16 -7.84 -11.93
CA ASN A 112 -1.86 -6.45 -12.22
C ASN A 112 -1.72 -5.62 -10.93
N ILE A 113 -1.48 -6.28 -9.79
CA ILE A 113 -1.28 -5.66 -8.48
C ILE A 113 0.13 -5.98 -7.99
N LEU A 114 0.94 -4.95 -7.82
CA LEU A 114 2.24 -5.02 -7.16
C LEU A 114 2.13 -4.49 -5.72
N LEU A 115 2.62 -5.27 -4.77
CA LEU A 115 2.70 -4.92 -3.35
C LEU A 115 4.16 -4.83 -2.87
N PRO A 116 4.78 -3.64 -2.95
CA PRO A 116 6.08 -3.40 -2.31
C PRO A 116 5.93 -3.37 -0.79
N LEU A 117 6.57 -4.31 -0.09
CA LEU A 117 6.42 -4.49 1.35
C LEU A 117 7.61 -3.91 2.12
N GLN A 118 7.32 -3.23 3.23
CA GLN A 118 8.31 -2.85 4.24
C GLN A 118 7.96 -3.52 5.57
N GLY A 119 8.78 -4.48 5.99
CA GLY A 119 8.62 -5.16 7.30
C GLY A 119 8.95 -4.27 8.50
N PRO A 120 8.68 -4.74 9.73
CA PRO A 120 8.89 -3.97 10.96
C PRO A 120 10.35 -3.58 11.15
N THR A 121 10.62 -2.35 11.62
CA THR A 121 11.99 -1.90 11.92
C THR A 121 12.49 -2.36 13.29
N ASN A 122 11.59 -2.84 14.15
CA ASN A 122 11.99 -3.41 15.43
C ASN A 122 12.42 -4.88 15.27
N THR A 123 13.23 -5.35 16.20
CA THR A 123 13.75 -6.73 16.23
C THR A 123 12.83 -7.68 17.00
N ASN A 124 11.55 -7.33 17.22
CA ASN A 124 10.63 -8.16 17.97
C ASN A 124 10.28 -9.43 17.15
N PRO A 125 10.65 -10.64 17.61
CA PRO A 125 10.44 -11.86 16.84
C PRO A 125 8.97 -12.14 16.51
N LYS A 126 8.02 -11.71 17.37
CA LYS A 126 6.58 -11.88 17.10
C LYS A 126 6.13 -11.02 15.93
N LEU A 127 6.63 -9.79 15.81
CA LEU A 127 6.29 -8.90 14.71
C LEU A 127 6.97 -9.34 13.42
N THR A 128 8.22 -9.79 13.50
CA THR A 128 8.91 -10.39 12.36
C THR A 128 8.21 -11.64 11.85
N GLY A 129 7.79 -12.55 12.75
CA GLY A 129 7.02 -13.73 12.40
C GLY A 129 5.67 -13.41 11.77
N ALA A 130 4.93 -12.45 12.34
CA ALA A 130 3.68 -11.99 11.76
C ALA A 130 3.86 -11.40 10.36
N PHE A 131 4.92 -10.64 10.13
CA PHE A 131 5.23 -10.07 8.81
C PHE A 131 5.50 -11.16 7.77
N PHE A 132 6.23 -12.22 8.14
CA PHE A 132 6.46 -13.35 7.24
C PHE A 132 5.18 -14.10 6.92
N GLU A 133 4.30 -14.29 7.89
CA GLU A 133 3.00 -14.93 7.68
C GLU A 133 2.12 -14.12 6.72
N VAL A 134 2.00 -12.81 6.96
CA VAL A 134 1.29 -11.89 6.07
C VAL A 134 1.87 -11.89 4.65
N SER A 135 3.20 -11.84 4.52
CA SER A 135 3.85 -11.84 3.21
C SER A 135 3.56 -13.13 2.44
N ARG A 136 3.61 -14.28 3.13
CA ARG A 136 3.24 -15.59 2.58
C ARG A 136 1.77 -15.64 2.18
N GLU A 137 0.87 -15.08 2.98
CA GLU A 137 -0.56 -15.04 2.67
C GLU A 137 -0.83 -14.27 1.37
N PHE A 138 -0.24 -13.09 1.18
CA PHE A 138 -0.33 -12.35 -0.09
C PHE A 138 0.16 -13.19 -1.28
N GLU A 139 1.31 -13.83 -1.16
CA GLU A 139 1.88 -14.68 -2.22
C GLU A 139 0.98 -15.88 -2.54
N GLN A 140 0.43 -16.55 -1.52
CA GLN A 140 -0.49 -17.69 -1.70
C GLN A 140 -1.79 -17.29 -2.39
N LEU A 141 -2.25 -16.06 -2.19
CA LEU A 141 -3.42 -15.49 -2.87
C LEU A 141 -3.09 -14.93 -4.26
N GLY A 142 -1.85 -15.10 -4.72
CA GLY A 142 -1.41 -14.76 -6.09
C GLY A 142 -1.02 -13.30 -6.27
N PHE A 143 -0.85 -12.52 -5.20
CA PHE A 143 -0.33 -11.17 -5.31
C PHE A 143 1.17 -11.17 -5.58
N TYR A 144 1.63 -10.24 -6.41
CA TYR A 144 3.06 -10.05 -6.62
C TYR A 144 3.62 -9.15 -5.50
N THR A 145 4.35 -9.75 -4.57
CA THR A 145 5.02 -9.09 -3.45
C THR A 145 6.51 -8.94 -3.73
N ILE A 146 7.09 -7.81 -3.30
CA ILE A 146 8.54 -7.56 -3.37
C ILE A 146 8.99 -6.73 -2.18
N PRO A 147 10.28 -6.72 -1.83
CA PRO A 147 10.82 -5.71 -0.92
C PRO A 147 10.64 -4.30 -1.50
N HIS A 148 10.21 -3.34 -0.68
CA HIS A 148 9.96 -1.96 -1.14
C HIS A 148 11.16 -1.22 -1.76
N HIS A 149 12.38 -1.70 -1.52
CA HIS A 149 13.62 -1.13 -2.06
C HIS A 149 14.09 -1.84 -3.35
N ASP A 150 13.36 -2.85 -3.83
CA ASP A 150 13.66 -3.51 -5.10
C ASP A 150 13.17 -2.64 -6.27
N THR A 151 13.94 -1.59 -6.54
CA THR A 151 13.65 -0.63 -7.61
C THR A 151 13.57 -1.33 -8.97
N LYS A 152 14.43 -2.31 -9.23
CA LYS A 152 14.43 -3.05 -10.50
C LYS A 152 13.11 -3.79 -10.71
N ALA A 153 12.61 -4.52 -9.72
CA ALA A 153 11.34 -5.23 -9.82
C ALA A 153 10.14 -4.29 -10.00
N ILE A 154 10.14 -3.16 -9.29
CA ILE A 154 9.11 -2.11 -9.43
C ILE A 154 9.06 -1.60 -10.88
N SER A 155 10.21 -1.29 -11.48
CA SER A 155 10.27 -0.80 -12.85
C SER A 155 9.90 -1.85 -13.88
N THR A 156 10.31 -3.11 -13.66
CA THR A 156 9.92 -4.23 -14.53
C THR A 156 8.40 -4.40 -14.55
N PHE A 157 7.75 -4.40 -13.38
CA PHE A 157 6.30 -4.45 -13.29
C PHE A 157 5.64 -3.25 -13.98
N ALA A 158 6.09 -2.03 -13.67
CA ALA A 158 5.50 -0.81 -14.23
C ALA A 158 5.59 -0.76 -15.78
N LYS A 159 6.64 -1.33 -16.38
CA LYS A 159 6.78 -1.43 -17.84
C LYS A 159 5.76 -2.37 -18.49
N GLN A 160 5.20 -3.33 -17.76
CA GLN A 160 4.13 -4.21 -18.29
C GLN A 160 2.88 -3.42 -18.64
N ALA A 161 2.59 -2.34 -17.91
CA ALA A 161 1.47 -1.44 -18.21
C ALA A 161 1.59 -0.78 -19.60
N LEU A 162 2.82 -0.53 -20.08
CA LEU A 162 3.08 0.00 -21.42
C LEU A 162 2.98 -1.06 -22.52
N VAL A 163 3.39 -2.30 -22.24
CA VAL A 163 3.31 -3.39 -23.23
C VAL A 163 1.86 -3.74 -23.53
N ALA A 164 0.97 -3.61 -22.55
CA ALA A 164 -0.46 -3.77 -22.74
C ALA A 164 -1.01 -2.83 -23.83
N ASP A 165 -0.44 -1.62 -24.01
CA ASP A 165 -0.84 -0.66 -25.07
C ASP A 165 -0.32 -0.99 -26.48
N GLY A 166 0.63 -1.94 -26.62
CA GLY A 166 1.37 -2.20 -27.85
C GLY A 166 0.62 -2.95 -28.96
N PHE A 167 -0.63 -3.36 -28.76
CA PHE A 167 -1.42 -4.13 -29.73
C PHE A 167 -2.71 -3.43 -30.18
N ALA A 168 -2.66 -2.12 -30.44
CA ALA A 168 -3.62 -1.47 -31.32
C ALA A 168 -3.05 -1.40 -32.74
N LEU A 169 -2.95 -2.55 -33.43
CA LEU A 169 -2.80 -2.54 -34.89
C LEU A 169 -4.12 -2.05 -35.47
N GLN A 170 -4.13 -0.81 -35.94
CA GLN A 170 -5.18 -0.31 -36.82
C GLN A 170 -5.20 -1.19 -38.08
N HIS A 171 -6.30 -1.92 -38.26
CA HIS A 171 -6.72 -2.46 -39.55
C HIS A 171 -7.80 -1.55 -40.12
#